data_AF-M6KHS2-F1
#
_entry.id   AF-M6KHS2-F1
#
_cell.length_a   1.000
_cell.length_b   1.000
_cell.length_c   1.000
_cell.angle_alpha   90.00
_cell.angle_beta   90.00
_cell.angle_gamma   90.00
#
_symmetry.space_group_name_H-M   'P 1'
#
loop_
_entity.id
_entity.type
_entity.pdbx_description
1 polymer ?
#
loop_
_entity_poly.entity_id
_entity_poly.type
_entity_poly.pdbx_seq_one_letter_code
_entity_poly.pdbx_strand_id
1 'polypeptide(L)'
;MTTSKHKSISDNVYSNSIDLKKKSTLTNSTQAQNSTITNSETANEKVHHHPGEIRTEEKPSIRLRSHFPEAVIPSAVIMILAVIMGYLHYKKGMNLTPLTVFSVFGTLGSMILGMQDSVLSWTGLNHVETSPSTGTWKYILLFYAFLASVTPVWLLLQSRDYINSFLLYLGIVLIYLGFFTGGILQNFHSFNAEVIRTTTIGLDLIPFVFITIACGAVSGFHALVSSGTTAKQLDKETDARPIGYGGMIGESLLGLSAVIACTIGFTSSEEWSGFYRSWSGIQGLAPQVGAYIYGTGRFLLQIGIPETFGQGFIALIVISFALTSLDSATRLLRYNIEEIAESTRISWIQTFVGNRYVSSLIACIAIGFFAFLEIEQDGKKKPAGLALWKLFGTTNQLLAGLALLVVTIFLLKLKKKIKVSFIPMLFVLSVTLWAMIKNFLDFLTGPSPNLLLATVGGTLIFLTLWLLLEAVLTWNRIRKV
;
A
#
# COMPACT_ATOMS: atom_id res chain seq x y z
N MET A 1 40.49 -19.75 58.62
CA MET A 1 41.97 -19.83 58.62
C MET A 1 42.48 -19.08 57.40
N THR A 2 43.34 -18.08 57.65
CA THR A 2 44.38 -17.50 56.78
C THR A 2 43.97 -16.92 55.41
N THR A 3 43.95 -15.59 55.18
CA THR A 3 45.11 -14.65 54.97
C THR A 3 45.98 -15.08 53.77
N SER A 4 46.55 -14.27 52.88
CA SER A 4 46.82 -12.83 52.82
C SER A 4 47.68 -12.56 51.55
N LYS A 5 47.49 -11.36 50.94
CA LYS A 5 48.48 -10.43 50.34
C LYS A 5 49.53 -10.89 49.30
N HIS A 6 49.60 -10.08 48.24
CA HIS A 6 50.74 -9.21 47.86
C HIS A 6 50.14 -8.05 47.00
N LYS A 7 50.12 -6.75 47.36
CA LYS A 7 51.19 -5.71 47.48
C LYS A 7 52.22 -5.78 46.34
N SER A 8 52.60 -4.74 45.61
CA SER A 8 52.28 -3.29 45.47
C SER A 8 53.26 -2.72 44.43
N ILE A 9 53.09 -1.44 44.04
CA ILE A 9 54.07 -0.40 43.62
C ILE A 9 53.55 0.30 42.34
N SER A 10 52.91 1.49 42.45
CA SER A 10 53.46 2.88 42.55
C SER A 10 53.85 3.42 41.15
N ASP A 11 53.71 4.68 40.73
CA ASP A 11 53.21 5.95 41.31
C ASP A 11 53.09 7.01 40.17
N ASN A 12 52.46 8.15 40.51
CA ASN A 12 52.52 9.51 39.90
C ASN A 12 51.59 9.83 38.71
N VAL A 13 50.53 10.67 38.77
CA VAL A 13 50.13 11.93 39.48
C VAL A 13 50.33 13.21 38.63
N TYR A 14 49.33 14.10 38.73
CA TYR A 14 49.10 15.48 38.22
C TYR A 14 48.35 15.58 36.88
N SER A 15 47.06 15.97 36.79
CA SER A 15 46.35 17.20 37.24
C SER A 15 46.95 18.47 36.60
N ASN A 16 46.24 19.43 35.99
CA ASN A 16 44.95 20.03 36.26
C ASN A 16 44.34 20.68 35.00
N SER A 17 43.01 20.87 35.09
CA SER A 17 42.11 21.80 34.41
C SER A 17 42.64 23.23 34.12
N ILE A 18 42.07 23.91 33.12
CA ILE A 18 41.42 25.24 33.25
C ILE A 18 40.60 25.58 31.97
N ASP A 19 39.41 26.11 32.24
CA ASP A 19 38.35 26.68 31.40
C ASP A 19 38.74 28.06 30.83
N LEU A 20 38.19 28.51 29.69
CA LEU A 20 38.03 29.94 29.33
C LEU A 20 37.21 30.15 28.05
N LYS A 21 36.05 30.80 28.22
CA LYS A 21 35.24 31.49 27.19
C LYS A 21 35.95 32.76 26.66
N LYS A 22 35.85 33.07 25.36
CA LYS A 22 35.51 34.43 24.87
C LYS A 22 35.17 34.52 23.36
N LYS A 23 34.15 35.34 23.09
CA LYS A 23 33.69 35.90 21.80
C LYS A 23 34.78 36.70 21.06
N SER A 24 34.70 36.76 19.73
CA SER A 24 34.85 38.00 18.98
C SER A 24 34.04 37.99 17.67
N THR A 25 33.45 39.15 17.41
CA THR A 25 32.65 39.55 16.25
C THR A 25 33.58 40.24 15.26
N LEU A 26 33.40 40.07 13.94
CA LEU A 26 33.86 41.03 12.94
C LEU A 26 32.93 41.03 11.72
N THR A 27 32.60 42.24 11.33
CA THR A 27 31.56 42.69 10.39
C THR A 27 32.10 42.96 8.97
N ASN A 28 31.17 42.95 8.01
CA ASN A 28 31.13 43.69 6.74
C ASN A 28 32.08 43.26 5.59
N SER A 29 31.52 42.84 4.46
CA SER A 29 31.12 43.77 3.37
C SER A 29 31.01 43.09 1.98
N THR A 30 30.09 43.63 1.17
CA THR A 30 30.13 43.76 -0.31
C THR A 30 29.70 42.59 -1.22
N GLN A 31 28.45 42.73 -1.67
CA GLN A 31 27.97 42.70 -3.06
C GLN A 31 28.84 42.06 -4.16
N ALA A 32 28.19 41.10 -4.83
CA ALA A 32 27.93 41.03 -6.28
C ALA A 32 29.08 41.30 -7.26
N GLN A 33 29.46 40.24 -7.99
CA GLN A 33 29.53 40.14 -9.46
C GLN A 33 30.47 38.97 -9.81
N ASN A 34 30.00 37.99 -10.57
CA ASN A 34 30.58 37.74 -11.89
C ASN A 34 29.89 36.61 -12.66
N SER A 35 29.67 36.96 -13.92
CA SER A 35 29.38 36.17 -15.10
C SER A 35 30.41 35.08 -15.37
N THR A 36 29.91 33.97 -15.91
CA THR A 36 30.39 33.20 -17.08
C THR A 36 31.90 33.19 -17.37
N ILE A 37 32.50 31.99 -17.45
CA ILE A 37 33.42 31.56 -18.52
C ILE A 37 33.61 30.03 -18.45
N THR A 38 33.54 29.43 -19.64
CA THR A 38 33.83 28.05 -20.05
C THR A 38 35.33 27.72 -20.07
N ASN A 39 35.73 26.46 -19.83
CA ASN A 39 36.60 25.65 -20.73
C ASN A 39 37.16 24.33 -20.11
N SER A 40 36.94 23.25 -20.86
CA SER A 40 37.80 22.10 -21.24
C SER A 40 38.84 21.44 -20.29
N GLU A 41 38.63 20.12 -20.13
CA GLU A 41 39.55 18.97 -20.35
C GLU A 41 40.86 18.72 -19.54
N THR A 42 40.82 17.57 -18.86
CA THR A 42 41.85 16.52 -18.62
C THR A 42 43.07 16.78 -17.72
N ALA A 43 43.15 15.99 -16.63
CA ALA A 43 44.42 15.41 -16.14
C ALA A 43 44.15 14.16 -15.27
N ASN A 44 44.79 13.05 -15.66
CA ASN A 44 44.88 11.77 -14.94
C ASN A 44 45.83 11.90 -13.75
N GLU A 45 45.40 11.56 -12.54
CA GLU A 45 46.29 11.22 -11.42
C GLU A 45 45.92 9.85 -10.83
N LYS A 46 46.84 8.89 -10.97
CA LYS A 46 46.80 7.58 -10.33
C LYS A 46 47.19 7.74 -8.86
N VAL A 47 46.31 7.34 -7.94
CA VAL A 47 46.64 7.22 -6.51
C VAL A 47 46.40 5.78 -6.05
N HIS A 48 47.41 5.21 -5.40
CA HIS A 48 47.51 3.83 -4.96
C HIS A 48 46.48 3.46 -3.86
N HIS A 49 45.97 2.23 -3.94
CA HIS A 49 44.95 1.66 -3.06
C HIS A 49 45.49 1.19 -1.70
N HIS A 50 44.75 1.51 -0.62
CA HIS A 50 44.74 0.76 0.64
C HIS A 50 43.36 0.09 0.82
N PRO A 51 43.29 -1.20 1.23
CA PRO A 51 42.04 -1.93 1.38
C PRO A 51 41.48 -1.73 2.80
N GLY A 52 40.42 -0.94 2.94
CA GLY A 52 39.80 -0.73 4.27
C GLY A 52 38.72 0.35 4.36
N GLU A 53 38.51 1.16 3.33
CA GLU A 53 37.45 2.17 3.32
C GLU A 53 36.32 1.77 2.37
N ILE A 54 35.18 1.38 2.95
CA ILE A 54 33.92 1.29 2.24
C ILE A 54 33.53 2.72 1.86
N ARG A 55 33.78 3.07 0.59
CA ARG A 55 33.29 4.29 -0.05
C ARG A 55 31.75 4.28 0.03
N THR A 56 31.17 4.97 1.01
CA THR A 56 29.77 5.39 0.98
C THR A 56 29.63 6.68 0.16
N GLU A 57 30.21 6.70 -1.04
CA GLU A 57 30.01 7.76 -2.02
C GLU A 57 29.58 7.15 -3.35
N GLU A 58 28.35 6.65 -3.38
CA GLU A 58 27.36 7.09 -4.34
C GLU A 58 26.09 7.35 -3.54
N LYS A 59 25.71 8.63 -3.41
CA LYS A 59 24.29 8.96 -3.22
C LYS A 59 23.54 8.13 -4.27
N PRO A 60 22.47 7.39 -3.95
CA PRO A 60 21.69 6.79 -5.01
C PRO A 60 21.27 7.95 -5.93
N SER A 61 21.73 7.91 -7.17
CA SER A 61 21.44 8.87 -8.25
C SER A 61 19.95 8.87 -8.63
N ILE A 62 19.15 8.06 -7.92
CA ILE A 62 17.71 7.95 -8.06
C ILE A 62 17.04 8.89 -7.06
N ARG A 63 16.90 10.17 -7.42
CA ARG A 63 15.92 11.07 -6.82
C ARG A 63 14.69 11.14 -7.71
N LEU A 64 13.89 10.09 -7.66
CA LEU A 64 12.63 9.98 -8.37
C LEU A 64 11.47 10.48 -7.50
N ARG A 65 10.63 11.38 -8.02
CA ARG A 65 9.29 11.62 -7.46
C ARG A 65 8.31 10.48 -7.82
N SER A 66 8.67 9.60 -8.77
CA SER A 66 7.94 8.37 -9.14
C SER A 66 8.93 7.26 -9.44
N HIS A 67 8.91 6.17 -8.67
CA HIS A 67 9.85 5.05 -8.86
C HIS A 67 9.69 4.32 -10.21
N PHE A 68 8.53 4.50 -10.88
CA PHE A 68 8.16 3.85 -12.14
C PHE A 68 7.28 4.78 -13.01
N PRO A 69 7.82 5.88 -13.59
CA PRO A 69 7.06 6.84 -14.41
C PRO A 69 6.42 6.19 -15.66
N GLU A 70 7.02 5.12 -16.17
CA GLU A 70 6.57 4.35 -17.34
C GLU A 70 5.18 3.75 -17.17
N ALA A 71 4.72 3.56 -15.93
CA ALA A 71 3.41 3.01 -15.63
C ALA A 71 2.27 4.06 -15.64
N VAL A 72 2.59 5.36 -15.67
CA VAL A 72 1.60 6.45 -15.63
C VAL A 72 0.79 6.53 -16.93
N ILE A 73 1.46 6.53 -18.07
CA ILE A 73 0.83 6.62 -19.41
C ILE A 73 -0.13 5.45 -19.65
N PRO A 74 0.28 4.18 -19.52
CA PRO A 74 -0.64 3.06 -19.71
C PRO A 74 -1.81 3.06 -18.72
N SER A 75 -1.61 3.54 -17.48
CA SER A 75 -2.69 3.72 -16.50
C SER A 75 -3.71 4.78 -16.94
N ALA A 76 -3.28 5.84 -17.63
CA ALA A 76 -4.19 6.81 -18.23
C ALA A 76 -4.94 6.25 -19.44
N VAL A 77 -4.20 5.56 -20.32
CA VAL A 77 -4.74 4.96 -21.55
C VAL A 77 -5.79 3.89 -21.23
N ILE A 78 -5.57 3.03 -20.24
CA ILE A 78 -6.56 2.02 -19.85
C ILE A 78 -7.88 2.65 -19.37
N MET A 79 -7.85 3.81 -18.71
CA MET A 79 -9.07 4.52 -18.32
C MET A 79 -9.85 5.02 -19.53
N ILE A 80 -9.17 5.56 -20.54
CA ILE A 80 -9.79 6.01 -21.79
C ILE A 80 -10.38 4.80 -22.54
N LEU A 81 -9.61 3.73 -22.67
CA LEU A 81 -10.04 2.49 -23.31
C LEU A 81 -11.22 1.85 -22.59
N ALA A 82 -11.27 1.92 -21.25
CA ALA A 82 -12.39 1.44 -20.45
C ALA A 82 -13.67 2.20 -20.75
N VAL A 83 -13.62 3.54 -20.83
CA VAL A 83 -14.80 4.37 -21.18
C VAL A 83 -15.29 4.05 -22.59
N ILE A 84 -14.37 3.91 -23.55
CA ILE A 84 -14.70 3.54 -24.93
C ILE A 84 -15.34 2.14 -24.97
N MET A 85 -14.72 1.14 -24.34
CA MET A 85 -15.25 -0.22 -24.25
C MET A 85 -16.64 -0.24 -23.62
N GLY A 86 -16.81 0.42 -22.47
CA GLY A 86 -18.09 0.48 -21.75
C GLY A 86 -19.19 1.11 -22.59
N TYR A 87 -18.90 2.19 -23.31
CA TYR A 87 -19.85 2.80 -24.23
C TYR A 87 -20.19 1.88 -25.42
N LEU A 88 -19.18 1.34 -26.11
CA LEU A 88 -19.38 0.51 -27.30
C LEU A 88 -20.11 -0.80 -26.99
N HIS A 89 -19.78 -1.44 -25.87
CA HIS A 89 -20.45 -2.66 -25.46
C HIS A 89 -21.89 -2.40 -25.00
N TYR A 90 -22.09 -1.54 -23.99
CA TYR A 90 -23.40 -1.37 -23.36
C TYR A 90 -24.37 -0.45 -24.12
N LYS A 91 -23.88 0.49 -24.93
CA LYS A 91 -24.74 1.43 -25.70
C LYS A 91 -24.78 1.14 -27.20
N LYS A 92 -23.74 0.56 -27.77
CA LYS A 92 -23.71 0.21 -29.22
C LYS A 92 -23.88 -1.28 -29.48
N GLY A 93 -23.96 -2.12 -28.45
CA GLY A 93 -24.18 -3.57 -28.59
C GLY A 93 -23.03 -4.29 -29.28
N MET A 94 -21.82 -3.72 -29.27
CA MET A 94 -20.65 -4.37 -29.85
C MET A 94 -20.24 -5.58 -29.00
N ASN A 95 -19.79 -6.64 -29.67
CA ASN A 95 -19.30 -7.85 -29.02
C ASN A 95 -18.10 -7.53 -28.10
N LEU A 96 -18.05 -8.19 -26.94
CA LEU A 96 -17.05 -7.92 -25.92
C LEU A 96 -15.64 -8.38 -26.32
N THR A 97 -15.51 -9.49 -27.06
CA THR A 97 -14.21 -10.10 -27.38
C THR A 97 -13.28 -9.17 -28.18
N PRO A 98 -13.70 -8.55 -29.31
CA PRO A 98 -12.83 -7.64 -30.05
C PRO A 98 -12.44 -6.41 -29.23
N LEU A 99 -13.36 -5.88 -28.42
CA LEU A 99 -13.08 -4.77 -27.52
C LEU A 99 -12.05 -5.17 -26.46
N THR A 100 -12.17 -6.37 -25.90
CA THR A 100 -11.23 -6.92 -24.91
C THR A 100 -9.82 -6.99 -25.49
N VAL A 101 -9.67 -7.64 -26.64
CA VAL A 101 -8.39 -7.80 -27.33
C VAL A 101 -7.79 -6.43 -27.63
N PHE A 102 -8.56 -5.53 -28.24
CA PHE A 102 -8.10 -4.18 -28.55
C PHE A 102 -7.65 -3.41 -27.31
N SER A 103 -8.43 -3.45 -26.22
CA SER A 103 -8.10 -2.69 -25.02
C SER A 103 -6.90 -3.27 -24.27
N VAL A 104 -6.79 -4.59 -24.14
CA VAL A 104 -5.65 -5.23 -23.45
C VAL A 104 -4.36 -4.98 -24.22
N PHE A 105 -4.33 -5.26 -25.53
CA PHE A 105 -3.15 -5.00 -26.36
C PHE A 105 -2.88 -3.50 -26.52
N GLY A 106 -3.91 -2.66 -26.55
CA GLY A 106 -3.78 -1.21 -26.55
C GLY A 106 -3.09 -0.70 -25.28
N THR A 107 -3.46 -1.24 -24.10
CA THR A 107 -2.78 -0.91 -22.85
C THR A 107 -1.33 -1.40 -22.85
N LEU A 108 -1.05 -2.63 -23.26
CA LEU A 108 0.33 -3.15 -23.36
C LEU A 108 1.17 -2.35 -24.38
N GLY A 109 0.60 -1.99 -25.52
CA GLY A 109 1.25 -1.13 -26.51
C GLY A 109 1.56 0.27 -25.97
N SER A 110 0.64 0.85 -25.21
CA SER A 110 0.87 2.13 -24.55
C SER A 110 1.93 2.08 -23.45
N MET A 111 2.16 0.91 -22.85
CA MET A 111 3.26 0.71 -21.93
C MET A 111 4.61 0.74 -22.66
N ILE A 112 4.72 0.12 -23.84
CA ILE A 112 5.93 0.21 -24.66
C ILE A 112 6.24 1.68 -24.99
N LEU A 113 5.22 2.47 -25.34
CA LEU A 113 5.37 3.92 -25.55
C LEU A 113 5.78 4.63 -24.26
N GLY A 114 5.19 4.26 -23.12
CA GLY A 114 5.51 4.83 -21.81
C GLY A 114 6.92 4.50 -21.31
N MET A 115 7.58 3.48 -21.86
CA MET A 115 8.96 3.15 -21.58
C MET A 115 9.97 3.90 -22.46
N GLN A 116 9.53 4.61 -23.50
CA GLN A 116 10.44 5.37 -24.36
C GLN A 116 10.84 6.69 -23.71
N ASP A 117 12.15 6.93 -23.59
CA ASP A 117 12.69 8.15 -23.00
C ASP A 117 12.20 9.42 -23.72
N SER A 118 12.03 9.37 -25.05
CA SER A 118 11.51 10.49 -25.84
C SER A 118 10.09 10.88 -25.43
N VAL A 119 9.22 9.89 -25.18
CA VAL A 119 7.83 10.09 -24.75
C VAL A 119 7.78 10.58 -23.30
N LEU A 120 8.58 10.00 -22.42
CA LEU A 120 8.65 10.44 -21.02
C LEU A 120 9.21 11.87 -20.89
N SER A 121 10.18 12.23 -21.74
CA SER A 121 10.72 13.59 -21.83
C SER A 121 9.68 14.58 -22.33
N TRP A 122 8.95 14.20 -23.39
CA TRP A 122 7.91 15.03 -23.97
C TRP A 122 6.74 15.28 -23.01
N THR A 123 6.34 14.26 -22.24
CA THR A 123 5.30 14.40 -21.21
C THR A 123 5.79 15.11 -19.94
N GLY A 124 7.11 15.30 -19.79
CA GLY A 124 7.73 15.85 -18.59
C GLY A 124 7.73 14.90 -17.39
N LEU A 125 7.38 13.63 -17.58
CA LEU A 125 7.28 12.66 -16.48
C LEU A 125 8.64 12.18 -15.97
N ASN A 126 9.70 12.24 -16.78
CA ASN A 126 11.05 11.83 -16.39
C ASN A 126 11.89 12.95 -15.75
N HIS A 127 11.44 14.20 -15.77
CA HIS A 127 12.21 15.34 -15.24
C HIS A 127 11.62 15.86 -13.93
N VAL A 128 12.48 16.10 -12.94
CA VAL A 128 12.05 16.49 -11.58
C VAL A 128 11.32 17.84 -11.55
N GLU A 129 11.67 18.74 -12.45
CA GLU A 129 11.11 20.10 -12.50
C GLU A 129 9.76 20.17 -13.22
N THR A 130 9.55 19.32 -14.22
CA THR A 130 8.32 19.31 -15.03
C THR A 130 7.33 18.25 -14.57
N SER A 131 7.79 17.19 -13.91
CA SER A 131 6.92 16.13 -13.38
C SER A 131 5.97 16.68 -12.31
N PRO A 132 4.68 16.26 -12.30
CA PRO A 132 3.73 16.76 -11.32
C PRO A 132 4.23 16.49 -9.89
N SER A 133 4.16 17.51 -9.04
CA SER A 133 4.51 17.37 -7.63
C SER A 133 3.56 16.40 -6.93
N THR A 134 3.95 15.86 -5.77
CA THR A 134 3.06 15.03 -4.95
C THR A 134 1.74 15.75 -4.62
N GLY A 135 1.77 17.07 -4.39
CA GLY A 135 0.56 17.86 -4.18
C GLY A 135 -0.32 17.92 -5.43
N THR A 136 0.29 18.11 -6.60
CA THR A 136 -0.41 18.09 -7.90
C THR A 136 -1.06 16.73 -8.15
N TRP A 137 -0.35 15.63 -7.88
CA TRP A 137 -0.91 14.28 -7.98
C TRP A 137 -2.10 14.05 -7.05
N LYS A 138 -2.06 14.56 -5.80
CA LYS A 138 -3.22 14.49 -4.89
C LYS A 138 -4.45 15.17 -5.50
N TYR A 139 -4.30 16.36 -6.11
CA TYR A 139 -5.41 17.04 -6.77
C TYR A 139 -5.92 16.29 -8.00
N ILE A 140 -5.03 15.78 -8.85
CA ILE A 140 -5.39 14.98 -10.02
C ILE A 140 -6.18 13.73 -9.59
N LEU A 141 -5.70 13.01 -8.59
CA LEU A 141 -6.34 11.80 -8.09
C LEU A 141 -7.67 12.08 -7.39
N LEU A 142 -7.81 13.19 -6.67
CA LEU A 142 -9.09 13.59 -6.07
C LEU A 142 -10.13 13.96 -7.13
N PHE A 143 -9.71 14.72 -8.15
CA PHE A 143 -10.58 15.06 -9.27
C PHE A 143 -11.02 13.80 -10.02
N TYR A 144 -10.07 12.89 -10.29
CA TYR A 144 -10.35 11.60 -10.86
C TYR A 144 -11.31 10.77 -10.01
N ALA A 145 -11.07 10.66 -8.70
CA ALA A 145 -11.91 9.91 -7.77
C ALA A 145 -13.35 10.46 -7.71
N PHE A 146 -13.52 11.78 -7.81
CA PHE A 146 -14.83 12.41 -7.95
C PHE A 146 -15.54 11.95 -9.23
N LEU A 147 -14.86 12.06 -10.39
CA LEU A 147 -15.42 11.62 -11.67
C LEU A 147 -15.76 10.14 -11.64
N ALA A 148 -14.89 9.31 -11.09
CA ALA A 148 -15.09 7.87 -10.98
C ALA A 148 -16.27 7.53 -10.07
N SER A 149 -16.42 8.20 -8.92
CA SER A 149 -17.51 7.99 -7.95
C SER A 149 -18.88 8.42 -8.46
N VAL A 150 -18.92 9.42 -9.34
CA VAL A 150 -20.13 9.90 -9.99
C VAL A 150 -20.50 9.03 -11.18
N THR A 151 -19.56 8.70 -12.05
CA THR A 151 -19.80 8.00 -13.33
C THR A 151 -20.49 6.64 -13.15
N PRO A 152 -21.45 6.23 -14.02
CA PRO A 152 -22.06 4.90 -13.91
C PRO A 152 -21.05 3.76 -13.89
N VAL A 153 -21.32 2.73 -13.08
CA VAL A 153 -20.40 1.60 -12.85
C VAL A 153 -20.01 0.89 -14.14
N TRP A 154 -20.96 0.66 -15.05
CA TRP A 154 -20.72 -0.01 -16.34
C TRP A 154 -19.78 0.78 -17.27
N LEU A 155 -19.74 2.11 -17.16
CA LEU A 155 -19.00 2.95 -18.09
C LEU A 155 -17.50 2.99 -17.77
N LEU A 156 -17.14 3.17 -16.51
CA LEU A 156 -15.73 3.29 -16.10
C LEU A 156 -15.28 2.11 -15.24
N LEU A 157 -15.83 1.97 -14.03
CA LEU A 157 -15.34 1.03 -13.02
C LEU A 157 -15.34 -0.42 -13.56
N GLN A 158 -16.48 -0.90 -14.02
CA GLN A 158 -16.63 -2.27 -14.50
C GLN A 158 -15.78 -2.56 -15.74
N SER A 159 -15.79 -1.66 -16.72
CA SER A 159 -15.03 -1.85 -17.96
C SER A 159 -13.52 -1.78 -17.71
N ARG A 160 -13.05 -0.90 -16.82
CA ARG A 160 -11.64 -0.82 -16.43
C ARG A 160 -11.23 -2.06 -15.65
N ASP A 161 -11.98 -2.43 -14.63
CA ASP A 161 -11.65 -3.57 -13.78
C ASP A 161 -11.65 -4.87 -14.59
N TYR A 162 -12.52 -4.97 -15.60
CA TYR A 162 -12.49 -6.05 -16.57
C TYR A 162 -11.19 -6.08 -17.38
N ILE A 163 -10.73 -4.96 -17.96
CA ILE A 163 -9.43 -4.91 -18.68
C ILE A 163 -8.27 -5.22 -17.72
N ASN A 164 -8.27 -4.63 -16.52
CA ASN A 164 -7.26 -4.85 -15.48
C ASN A 164 -7.17 -6.33 -15.07
N SER A 165 -8.30 -7.06 -15.05
CA SER A 165 -8.30 -8.47 -14.69
C SER A 165 -7.43 -9.32 -15.63
N PHE A 166 -7.41 -9.03 -16.93
CA PHE A 166 -6.54 -9.73 -17.88
C PHE A 166 -5.06 -9.42 -17.63
N LEU A 167 -4.72 -8.16 -17.31
CA LEU A 167 -3.36 -7.79 -16.95
C LEU A 167 -2.92 -8.50 -15.67
N LEU A 168 -3.80 -8.59 -14.68
CA LEU A 168 -3.55 -9.31 -13.44
C LEU A 168 -3.35 -10.81 -13.68
N TYR A 169 -4.23 -11.46 -14.44
CA TYR A 169 -4.10 -12.89 -14.75
C TYR A 169 -2.82 -13.18 -15.51
N LEU A 170 -2.50 -12.36 -16.52
CA LEU A 170 -1.24 -12.46 -17.25
C LEU A 170 -0.05 -12.27 -16.30
N GLY A 171 -0.09 -11.27 -15.43
CA GLY A 171 0.95 -10.99 -14.44
C GLY A 171 1.20 -12.15 -13.49
N ILE A 172 0.16 -12.69 -12.88
CA ILE A 172 0.26 -13.84 -11.97
C ILE A 172 0.87 -15.04 -12.71
N VAL A 173 0.38 -15.36 -13.92
CA VAL A 173 0.92 -16.47 -14.72
C VAL A 173 2.41 -16.26 -15.02
N LEU A 174 2.81 -15.09 -15.50
CA LEU A 174 4.21 -14.80 -15.82
C LEU A 174 5.11 -14.81 -14.59
N ILE A 175 4.63 -14.30 -13.46
CA ILE A 175 5.36 -14.32 -12.18
C ILE A 175 5.66 -15.75 -11.75
N TYR A 176 4.65 -16.62 -11.72
CA TYR A 176 4.84 -18.01 -11.29
C TYR A 176 5.66 -18.82 -12.29
N LEU A 177 5.44 -18.64 -13.60
CA LEU A 177 6.29 -19.26 -14.62
C LEU A 177 7.75 -18.83 -14.47
N GLY A 178 8.00 -17.54 -14.25
CA GLY A 178 9.33 -16.99 -13.97
C GLY A 178 9.97 -17.59 -12.72
N PHE A 179 9.23 -17.64 -11.61
CA PHE A 179 9.68 -18.22 -10.35
C PHE A 179 10.06 -19.70 -10.51
N PHE A 180 9.17 -20.54 -11.06
CA PHE A 180 9.44 -21.97 -11.23
C PHE A 180 10.57 -22.24 -12.23
N THR A 181 10.64 -21.46 -13.33
CA THR A 181 11.74 -21.58 -14.30
C THR A 181 13.07 -21.24 -13.65
N GLY A 182 13.15 -20.15 -12.87
CA GLY A 182 14.35 -19.81 -12.11
C GLY A 182 14.74 -20.86 -11.08
N GLY A 183 13.76 -21.53 -10.46
CA GLY A 183 14.02 -22.68 -9.59
C GLY A 183 14.62 -23.89 -10.34
N ILE A 184 14.08 -24.21 -11.54
CA ILE A 184 14.57 -25.32 -12.38
C ILE A 184 15.98 -25.02 -12.93
N LEU A 185 16.21 -23.79 -13.37
CA LEU A 185 17.51 -23.32 -13.85
C LEU A 185 18.53 -23.09 -12.72
N GLN A 186 18.11 -23.32 -11.48
CA GLN A 186 18.90 -23.11 -10.27
C GLN A 186 19.37 -21.65 -10.09
N ASN A 187 18.69 -20.66 -10.68
CA ASN A 187 19.00 -19.26 -10.42
C ASN A 187 18.45 -18.77 -9.05
N PHE A 188 17.52 -19.53 -8.45
CA PHE A 188 16.96 -19.28 -7.13
C PHE A 188 17.24 -20.45 -6.18
N HIS A 189 18.42 -20.47 -5.58
CA HIS A 189 18.88 -21.60 -4.76
C HIS A 189 18.29 -21.63 -3.34
N SER A 190 18.01 -20.48 -2.74
CA SER A 190 17.52 -20.38 -1.36
C SER A 190 16.75 -19.08 -1.09
N PHE A 191 15.91 -19.10 -0.06
CA PHE A 191 15.33 -17.87 0.48
C PHE A 191 16.45 -17.00 1.08
N ASN A 192 16.50 -15.73 0.70
CA ASN A 192 17.49 -14.79 1.25
C ASN A 192 17.17 -14.38 2.69
N ALA A 193 15.90 -14.50 3.09
CA ALA A 193 15.41 -14.21 4.43
C ALA A 193 15.79 -15.30 5.43
N GLU A 194 16.15 -14.89 6.65
CA GLU A 194 16.36 -15.81 7.78
C GLU A 194 15.04 -16.53 8.14
N VAL A 195 15.11 -17.85 8.39
CA VAL A 195 13.94 -18.66 8.78
C VAL A 195 13.37 -18.19 10.12
N ILE A 196 14.24 -17.84 11.07
CA ILE A 196 13.88 -17.26 12.37
C ILE A 196 14.87 -16.14 12.66
N ARG A 197 14.35 -14.90 12.74
CA ARG A 197 15.13 -13.75 13.20
C ARG A 197 15.03 -13.64 14.72
N THR A 198 16.16 -13.75 15.42
CA THR A 198 16.21 -13.64 16.89
C THR A 198 16.33 -12.19 17.38
N THR A 199 16.80 -11.28 16.52
CA THR A 199 16.88 -9.85 16.81
C THR A 199 15.49 -9.22 16.86
N THR A 200 15.14 -8.61 18.00
CA THR A 200 13.85 -7.93 18.17
C THR A 200 13.83 -6.64 17.37
N ILE A 201 12.87 -6.53 16.45
CA ILE A 201 12.65 -5.33 15.64
C ILE A 201 11.50 -4.45 16.18
N GLY A 202 11.08 -4.67 17.43
CA GLY A 202 10.04 -3.86 18.09
C GLY A 202 8.60 -4.19 17.69
N LEU A 203 8.36 -5.30 16.99
CA LEU A 203 7.02 -5.83 16.73
C LEU A 203 7.00 -7.35 16.95
N ASP A 204 6.02 -7.82 17.72
CA ASP A 204 5.80 -9.24 17.94
C ASP A 204 5.16 -9.86 16.69
N LEU A 205 5.51 -11.10 16.35
CA LEU A 205 4.87 -11.78 15.21
C LEU A 205 3.36 -11.94 15.43
N ILE A 206 2.95 -12.27 16.65
CA ILE A 206 1.55 -12.40 17.05
C ILE A 206 1.21 -11.22 17.98
N PRO A 207 0.12 -10.48 17.75
CA PRO A 207 -0.95 -10.72 16.77
C PRO A 207 -0.71 -10.10 15.38
N PHE A 208 0.41 -9.41 15.16
CA PHE A 208 0.59 -8.54 14.00
C PHE A 208 0.49 -9.24 12.64
N VAL A 209 0.98 -10.48 12.51
CA VAL A 209 0.90 -11.26 11.26
C VAL A 209 -0.55 -11.39 10.75
N PHE A 210 -1.52 -11.48 11.66
CA PHE A 210 -2.93 -11.64 11.32
C PHE A 210 -3.59 -10.32 10.87
N ILE A 211 -3.01 -9.17 11.22
CA ILE A 211 -3.53 -7.85 10.79
C ILE A 211 -2.73 -7.27 9.62
N THR A 212 -1.50 -7.72 9.38
CA THR A 212 -0.67 -7.25 8.25
C THR A 212 -0.93 -8.05 6.97
N ILE A 213 -1.09 -9.37 7.07
CA ILE A 213 -1.43 -10.24 5.93
C ILE A 213 -2.96 -10.33 5.81
N ALA A 214 -3.57 -9.25 5.32
CA ALA A 214 -5.04 -9.14 5.33
C ALA A 214 -5.68 -9.73 4.07
N CYS A 215 -5.58 -9.06 2.92
CA CYS A 215 -6.35 -9.42 1.72
C CYS A 215 -6.02 -10.79 1.09
N GLY A 216 -4.92 -11.44 1.47
CA GLY A 216 -4.59 -12.81 1.05
C GLY A 216 -5.12 -13.91 1.98
N ALA A 217 -5.64 -13.60 3.17
CA ALA A 217 -6.14 -14.59 4.13
C ALA A 217 -7.61 -14.35 4.49
N VAL A 218 -7.97 -13.13 4.86
CA VAL A 218 -9.35 -12.71 5.16
C VAL A 218 -9.44 -11.19 5.09
N SER A 219 -10.48 -10.66 4.44
CA SER A 219 -10.62 -9.21 4.20
C SER A 219 -12.02 -8.69 4.49
N GLY A 220 -12.10 -7.75 5.42
CA GLY A 220 -13.34 -7.02 5.71
C GLY A 220 -13.67 -5.99 4.66
N PHE A 221 -12.67 -5.35 4.05
CA PHE A 221 -12.86 -4.40 2.97
C PHE A 221 -13.49 -5.09 1.75
N HIS A 222 -13.07 -6.30 1.40
CA HIS A 222 -13.71 -7.06 0.33
C HIS A 222 -15.17 -7.40 0.63
N ALA A 223 -15.53 -7.69 1.88
CA ALA A 223 -16.92 -7.87 2.28
C ALA A 223 -17.76 -6.59 2.09
N LEU A 224 -17.19 -5.41 2.39
CA LEU A 224 -17.85 -4.12 2.15
C LEU A 224 -17.94 -3.76 0.65
N VAL A 225 -16.87 -3.98 -0.12
CA VAL A 225 -16.88 -3.69 -1.56
C VAL A 225 -17.87 -4.60 -2.27
N SER A 226 -17.81 -5.91 -2.01
CA SER A 226 -18.67 -6.89 -2.68
C SER A 226 -20.16 -6.67 -2.41
N SER A 227 -20.56 -6.14 -1.24
CA SER A 227 -21.96 -5.80 -0.97
C SER A 227 -22.45 -4.62 -1.81
N GLY A 228 -21.57 -3.66 -2.12
CA GLY A 228 -21.87 -2.48 -2.92
C GLY A 228 -21.75 -2.68 -4.44
N THR A 229 -20.89 -3.61 -4.88
CA THR A 229 -20.55 -3.83 -6.30
C THR A 229 -20.89 -5.25 -6.77
N THR A 230 -20.09 -6.24 -6.40
CA THR A 230 -20.16 -7.62 -6.93
C THR A 230 -21.53 -8.25 -6.76
N ALA A 231 -22.13 -8.15 -5.57
CA ALA A 231 -23.44 -8.75 -5.28
C ALA A 231 -24.56 -8.19 -6.16
N LYS A 232 -24.40 -6.96 -6.69
CA LYS A 232 -25.36 -6.32 -7.60
C LYS A 232 -25.10 -6.63 -9.08
N GLN A 233 -24.02 -7.34 -9.38
CA GLN A 233 -23.59 -7.69 -10.73
C GLN A 233 -23.64 -9.21 -11.00
N LEU A 234 -23.95 -10.03 -9.99
CA LEU A 234 -24.16 -11.46 -10.19
C LEU A 234 -25.39 -11.71 -11.05
N ASP A 235 -25.26 -12.56 -12.07
CA ASP A 235 -26.37 -12.97 -12.94
C ASP A 235 -27.27 -14.00 -12.21
N LYS A 236 -26.64 -14.94 -11.50
CA LYS A 236 -27.35 -15.95 -10.69
C LYS A 236 -26.56 -16.30 -9.42
N GLU A 237 -27.27 -16.85 -8.43
CA GLU A 237 -26.71 -17.20 -7.13
C GLU A 237 -25.54 -18.20 -7.23
N THR A 238 -25.58 -19.13 -8.20
CA THR A 238 -24.50 -20.10 -8.40
C THR A 238 -23.17 -19.45 -8.77
N ASP A 239 -23.18 -18.22 -9.27
CA ASP A 239 -21.97 -17.47 -9.65
C ASP A 239 -21.28 -16.85 -8.43
N ALA A 240 -21.99 -16.72 -7.30
CA ALA A 240 -21.44 -16.16 -6.07
C ALA A 240 -20.21 -16.94 -5.57
N ARG A 241 -20.25 -18.28 -5.67
CA ARG A 241 -19.13 -19.13 -5.25
C ARG A 241 -17.89 -18.95 -6.13
N PRO A 242 -17.92 -19.19 -7.46
CA PRO A 242 -16.74 -19.03 -8.29
C PRO A 242 -16.19 -17.60 -8.27
N ILE A 243 -17.04 -16.57 -8.21
CA ILE A 243 -16.59 -15.17 -8.17
C ILE A 243 -16.00 -14.82 -6.80
N GLY A 244 -16.73 -15.08 -5.71
CA GLY A 244 -16.28 -14.72 -4.37
C GLY A 244 -15.11 -15.58 -3.89
N TYR A 245 -15.27 -16.91 -3.90
CA TYR A 245 -14.22 -17.83 -3.44
C TYR A 245 -13.06 -17.92 -4.43
N GLY A 246 -13.33 -17.96 -5.74
CA GLY A 246 -12.28 -17.99 -6.75
C GLY A 246 -11.47 -16.68 -6.80
N GLY A 247 -12.13 -15.53 -6.64
CA GLY A 247 -11.45 -14.23 -6.48
C GLY A 247 -10.49 -14.23 -5.29
N MET A 248 -10.93 -14.74 -4.13
CA MET A 248 -10.09 -14.85 -2.94
C MET A 248 -8.87 -15.76 -3.14
N ILE A 249 -9.02 -16.88 -3.89
CA ILE A 249 -7.86 -17.72 -4.27
C ILE A 249 -6.88 -16.92 -5.13
N GLY A 250 -7.37 -16.16 -6.11
CA GLY A 250 -6.55 -15.30 -6.94
C GLY A 250 -5.75 -14.26 -6.13
N GLU A 251 -6.40 -13.60 -5.18
CA GLU A 251 -5.72 -12.67 -4.27
C GLU A 251 -4.72 -13.38 -3.35
N SER A 252 -5.03 -14.59 -2.91
CA SER A 252 -4.11 -15.41 -2.10
C SER A 252 -2.85 -15.76 -2.89
N LEU A 253 -2.98 -16.08 -4.18
CA LEU A 253 -1.84 -16.32 -5.07
C LEU A 253 -1.00 -15.06 -5.28
N LEU A 254 -1.63 -13.89 -5.41
CA LEU A 254 -0.92 -12.61 -5.48
C LEU A 254 -0.20 -12.27 -4.17
N GLY A 255 -0.84 -12.53 -3.02
CA GLY A 255 -0.22 -12.35 -1.70
C GLY A 255 0.98 -13.28 -1.52
N LEU A 256 0.86 -14.54 -1.92
CA LEU A 256 1.96 -15.49 -1.90
C LEU A 256 3.11 -15.06 -2.82
N SER A 257 2.81 -14.59 -4.04
CA SER A 257 3.86 -14.09 -4.94
C SER A 257 4.58 -12.87 -4.38
N ALA A 258 3.88 -12.01 -3.62
CA ALA A 258 4.51 -10.90 -2.93
C ALA A 258 5.50 -11.35 -1.84
N VAL A 259 5.15 -12.36 -1.05
CA VAL A 259 6.07 -12.93 -0.04
C VAL A 259 7.28 -13.56 -0.71
N ILE A 260 7.08 -14.33 -1.79
CA ILE A 260 8.17 -14.99 -2.52
C ILE A 260 9.09 -13.94 -3.19
N ALA A 261 8.53 -12.93 -3.85
CA ALA A 261 9.30 -11.85 -4.47
C ALA A 261 10.12 -11.06 -3.44
N CYS A 262 9.53 -10.74 -2.28
CA CYS A 262 10.19 -9.99 -1.21
C CYS A 262 11.21 -10.81 -0.39
N THR A 263 11.43 -12.09 -0.75
CA THR A 263 12.39 -12.97 -0.06
C THR A 263 13.37 -13.60 -1.05
N ILE A 264 12.90 -14.36 -2.02
CA ILE A 264 13.74 -15.00 -3.05
C ILE A 264 14.14 -14.01 -4.15
N GLY A 265 13.34 -13.00 -4.44
CA GLY A 265 13.63 -12.03 -5.50
C GLY A 265 14.87 -11.15 -5.26
N PHE A 266 15.54 -11.27 -4.12
CA PHE A 266 16.82 -10.62 -3.84
C PHE A 266 18.00 -11.45 -4.41
N THR A 267 19.07 -10.78 -4.82
CA THR A 267 20.29 -11.44 -5.35
C THR A 267 21.10 -12.14 -4.27
N SER A 268 20.99 -11.70 -3.01
CA SER A 268 21.70 -12.27 -1.87
C SER A 268 21.02 -11.96 -0.54
N SER A 269 21.34 -12.76 0.49
CA SER A 269 20.99 -12.48 1.89
C SER A 269 21.54 -11.16 2.41
N GLU A 270 22.63 -10.66 1.83
CA GLU A 270 23.20 -9.35 2.18
C GLU A 270 22.37 -8.20 1.59
N GLU A 271 21.94 -8.29 0.34
CA GLU A 271 21.00 -7.33 -0.26
C GLU A 271 19.67 -7.32 0.53
N TRP A 272 19.14 -8.52 0.84
CA TRP A 272 17.93 -8.66 1.62
C TRP A 272 18.08 -8.08 3.03
N SER A 273 19.19 -8.39 3.72
CA SER A 273 19.47 -7.82 5.04
C SER A 273 19.65 -6.31 4.97
N GLY A 274 20.35 -5.77 3.97
CA GLY A 274 20.47 -4.32 3.77
C GLY A 274 19.09 -3.63 3.70
N PHE A 275 18.11 -4.29 3.07
CA PHE A 275 16.75 -3.79 2.96
C PHE A 275 15.91 -3.99 4.24
N TYR A 276 15.93 -5.20 4.83
CA TYR A 276 15.07 -5.61 5.93
C TYR A 276 15.75 -5.59 7.32
N ARG A 277 17.01 -5.14 7.48
CA ARG A 277 17.75 -5.11 8.78
C ARG A 277 17.03 -4.30 9.84
N SER A 278 16.42 -3.19 9.44
CA SER A 278 15.70 -2.29 10.32
C SER A 278 14.49 -1.70 9.62
N TRP A 279 13.53 -1.21 10.40
CA TRP A 279 12.38 -0.49 9.85
C TRP A 279 12.78 0.72 9.01
N SER A 280 13.94 1.34 9.28
CA SER A 280 14.45 2.48 8.52
C SER A 280 14.67 2.18 7.03
N GLY A 281 15.04 0.94 6.67
CA GLY A 281 15.25 0.54 5.27
C GLY A 281 13.97 0.46 4.45
N ILE A 282 12.81 0.29 5.11
CA ILE A 282 11.50 0.06 4.47
C ILE A 282 10.48 1.13 4.89
N GLN A 283 10.96 2.29 5.36
CA GLN A 283 10.07 3.40 5.68
C GLN A 283 9.48 4.02 4.41
N GLY A 284 8.18 3.85 4.25
CA GLY A 284 7.40 4.46 3.19
C GLY A 284 6.92 3.47 2.15
N LEU A 285 5.90 3.88 1.40
CA LEU A 285 5.23 3.01 0.44
C LEU A 285 6.12 2.67 -0.77
N ALA A 286 6.95 3.63 -1.19
CA ALA A 286 7.86 3.48 -2.31
C ALA A 286 8.85 2.30 -2.18
N PRO A 287 9.67 2.20 -1.12
CA PRO A 287 10.57 1.04 -0.95
C PRO A 287 9.79 -0.27 -0.75
N GLN A 288 8.63 -0.24 -0.09
CA GLN A 288 7.79 -1.43 0.12
C GLN A 288 7.28 -2.02 -1.21
N VAL A 289 6.73 -1.17 -2.08
CA VAL A 289 6.22 -1.57 -3.39
C VAL A 289 7.37 -1.88 -4.35
N GLY A 290 8.47 -1.12 -4.26
CA GLY A 290 9.68 -1.34 -5.05
C GLY A 290 10.24 -2.75 -4.85
N ALA A 291 10.38 -3.22 -3.60
CA ALA A 291 10.87 -4.58 -3.32
C ALA A 291 10.08 -5.66 -4.06
N TYR A 292 8.75 -5.53 -4.10
CA TYR A 292 7.89 -6.43 -4.85
C TYR A 292 8.12 -6.35 -6.36
N ILE A 293 8.16 -5.14 -6.92
CA ILE A 293 8.35 -4.92 -8.37
C ILE A 293 9.72 -5.41 -8.83
N TYR A 294 10.79 -5.11 -8.10
CA TYR A 294 12.14 -5.58 -8.43
C TYR A 294 12.25 -7.10 -8.34
N GLY A 295 11.74 -7.70 -7.25
CA GLY A 295 11.78 -9.15 -7.08
C GLY A 295 11.00 -9.91 -8.16
N THR A 296 9.81 -9.42 -8.53
CA THR A 296 9.01 -10.01 -9.62
C THR A 296 9.62 -9.76 -10.99
N GLY A 297 10.23 -8.59 -11.24
CA GLY A 297 10.97 -8.31 -12.48
C GLY A 297 12.10 -9.33 -12.73
N ARG A 298 12.81 -9.74 -11.66
CA ARG A 298 13.84 -10.78 -11.73
C ARG A 298 13.27 -12.18 -11.99
N PHE A 299 12.04 -12.47 -11.57
CA PHE A 299 11.34 -13.70 -11.96
C PHE A 299 11.03 -13.70 -13.45
N LEU A 300 10.52 -12.58 -13.98
CA LEU A 300 10.21 -12.45 -15.41
C LEU A 300 11.47 -12.59 -16.30
N LEU A 301 12.64 -12.18 -15.81
CA LEU A 301 13.91 -12.40 -16.49
C LEU A 301 14.19 -13.88 -16.78
N GLN A 302 13.76 -14.79 -15.91
CA GLN A 302 14.01 -16.24 -16.04
C GLN A 302 13.28 -16.87 -17.23
N ILE A 303 12.23 -16.22 -17.73
CA ILE A 303 11.47 -16.63 -18.91
C ILE A 303 11.79 -15.75 -20.13
N GLY A 304 12.89 -14.99 -20.09
CA GLY A 304 13.39 -14.19 -21.20
C GLY A 304 12.77 -12.80 -21.35
N ILE A 305 11.96 -12.34 -20.38
CA ILE A 305 11.42 -10.98 -20.39
C ILE A 305 12.47 -10.03 -19.77
N PRO A 306 12.93 -8.99 -20.48
CA PRO A 306 13.91 -8.05 -19.93
C PRO A 306 13.44 -7.45 -18.60
N GLU A 307 14.35 -7.35 -17.64
CA GLU A 307 14.03 -6.96 -16.27
C GLU A 307 13.31 -5.60 -16.19
N THR A 308 13.78 -4.60 -16.95
CA THR A 308 13.16 -3.26 -17.01
C THR A 308 11.73 -3.30 -17.54
N PHE A 309 11.47 -4.12 -18.56
CA PHE A 309 10.12 -4.33 -19.08
C PHE A 309 9.24 -5.07 -18.08
N GLY A 310 9.78 -6.12 -17.43
CA GLY A 310 9.07 -6.85 -16.39
C GLY A 310 8.68 -5.95 -15.22
N GLN A 311 9.61 -5.11 -14.73
CA GLN A 311 9.36 -4.16 -13.65
C GLN A 311 8.28 -3.14 -14.03
N GLY A 312 8.36 -2.53 -15.22
CA GLY A 312 7.34 -1.60 -15.70
C GLY A 312 5.96 -2.26 -15.84
N PHE A 313 5.91 -3.52 -16.26
CA PHE A 313 4.67 -4.28 -16.38
C PHE A 313 4.04 -4.57 -15.02
N ILE A 314 4.84 -5.00 -14.04
CA ILE A 314 4.34 -5.22 -12.68
C ILE A 314 3.96 -3.88 -12.02
N ALA A 315 4.71 -2.80 -12.27
CA ALA A 315 4.34 -1.47 -11.81
C ALA A 315 2.97 -1.03 -12.35
N LEU A 316 2.69 -1.28 -13.63
CA LEU A 316 1.37 -1.04 -14.23
C LEU A 316 0.27 -1.83 -13.51
N ILE A 317 0.49 -3.12 -13.21
CA ILE A 317 -0.49 -3.93 -12.46
C ILE A 317 -0.74 -3.33 -11.08
N VAL A 318 0.33 -2.97 -10.35
CA VAL A 318 0.22 -2.41 -8.99
C VAL A 318 -0.52 -1.08 -9.00
N ILE A 319 -0.19 -0.16 -9.91
CA ILE A 319 -0.88 1.13 -10.03
C ILE A 319 -2.34 0.94 -10.43
N SER A 320 -2.62 0.03 -11.38
CA SER A 320 -3.98 -0.29 -11.80
C SER A 320 -4.83 -0.81 -10.65
N PHE A 321 -4.27 -1.67 -9.79
CA PHE A 321 -4.95 -2.17 -8.60
C PHE A 321 -5.19 -1.08 -7.55
N ALA A 322 -4.22 -0.18 -7.37
CA ALA A 322 -4.37 0.98 -6.49
C ALA A 322 -5.49 1.92 -6.98
N LEU A 323 -5.60 2.15 -8.30
CA LEU A 323 -6.69 2.94 -8.89
C LEU A 323 -8.05 2.26 -8.74
N THR A 324 -8.14 0.94 -8.90
CA THR A 324 -9.38 0.18 -8.61
C THR A 324 -9.81 0.33 -7.14
N SER A 325 -8.85 0.30 -6.22
CA SER A 325 -9.10 0.53 -4.81
C SER A 325 -9.59 1.96 -4.53
N LEU A 326 -8.98 2.96 -5.16
CA LEU A 326 -9.38 4.36 -5.05
C LEU A 326 -10.85 4.56 -5.50
N ASP A 327 -11.20 4.07 -6.68
CA ASP A 327 -12.55 4.18 -7.24
C ASP A 327 -13.61 3.53 -6.35
N SER A 328 -13.33 2.31 -5.92
CA SER A 328 -14.24 1.53 -5.09
C SER A 328 -14.40 2.17 -3.72
N ALA A 329 -13.31 2.61 -3.09
CA ALA A 329 -13.33 3.25 -1.78
C ALA A 329 -14.07 4.60 -1.81
N THR A 330 -13.81 5.46 -2.80
CA THR A 330 -14.50 6.75 -2.91
C THR A 330 -16.00 6.56 -3.17
N ARG A 331 -16.37 5.55 -3.97
CA ARG A 331 -17.78 5.20 -4.21
C ARG A 331 -18.46 4.62 -2.97
N LEU A 332 -17.81 3.75 -2.21
CA LEU A 332 -18.34 3.24 -0.95
C LEU A 332 -18.50 4.36 0.08
N LEU A 333 -17.53 5.26 0.19
CA LEU A 333 -17.64 6.41 1.08
C LEU A 333 -18.82 7.30 0.70
N ARG A 334 -19.07 7.48 -0.61
CA ARG A 334 -20.28 8.13 -1.10
C ARG A 334 -21.55 7.39 -0.65
N TYR A 335 -21.64 6.07 -0.82
CA TYR A 335 -22.79 5.30 -0.36
C TYR A 335 -23.03 5.43 1.14
N ASN A 336 -21.96 5.40 1.95
CA ASN A 336 -22.08 5.63 3.38
C ASN A 336 -22.66 7.02 3.70
N ILE A 337 -22.23 8.06 2.98
CA ILE A 337 -22.77 9.42 3.16
C ILE A 337 -24.25 9.48 2.76
N GLU A 338 -24.63 8.84 1.66
CA GLU A 338 -26.02 8.75 1.18
C GLU A 338 -26.90 8.03 2.21
N GLU A 339 -26.46 6.87 2.71
CA GLU A 339 -27.18 6.09 3.72
C GLU A 339 -27.31 6.83 5.06
N ILE A 340 -26.26 7.54 5.50
CA ILE A 340 -26.33 8.39 6.69
C ILE A 340 -27.35 9.51 6.47
N ALA A 341 -27.32 10.19 5.32
CA ALA A 341 -28.25 11.26 5.00
C ALA A 341 -29.71 10.76 5.03
N GLU A 342 -29.97 9.60 4.42
CA GLU A 342 -31.28 8.94 4.42
C GLU A 342 -31.78 8.65 5.85
N SER A 343 -30.88 8.24 6.75
CA SER A 343 -31.22 7.92 8.15
C SER A 343 -31.64 9.11 9.02
N THR A 344 -31.26 10.34 8.65
CA THR A 344 -31.44 11.53 9.51
C THR A 344 -32.89 11.99 9.69
N ARG A 345 -33.86 11.44 8.93
CA ARG A 345 -35.28 11.88 8.88
C ARG A 345 -35.48 13.38 8.59
N ILE A 346 -34.45 14.09 8.13
CA ILE A 346 -34.48 15.52 7.83
C ILE A 346 -34.48 15.70 6.30
N SER A 347 -35.59 16.21 5.75
CA SER A 347 -35.84 16.25 4.29
C SER A 347 -34.75 16.99 3.48
N TRP A 348 -34.24 18.12 3.99
CA TRP A 348 -33.19 18.86 3.28
C TRP A 348 -31.86 18.10 3.24
N ILE A 349 -31.51 17.36 4.31
CA ILE A 349 -30.30 16.53 4.38
C ILE A 349 -30.44 15.38 3.38
N GLN A 350 -31.58 14.70 3.36
CA GLN A 350 -31.85 13.61 2.42
C GLN A 350 -31.73 14.06 0.96
N THR A 351 -32.31 15.22 0.62
CA THR A 351 -32.32 15.72 -0.76
C THR A 351 -30.95 16.28 -1.19
N PHE A 352 -30.28 17.04 -0.32
CA PHE A 352 -29.04 17.71 -0.65
C PHE A 352 -27.82 16.81 -0.43
N VAL A 353 -27.66 16.25 0.76
CA VAL A 353 -26.51 15.39 1.11
C VAL A 353 -26.65 14.00 0.50
N GLY A 354 -27.86 13.52 0.22
CA GLY A 354 -28.09 12.28 -0.53
C GLY A 354 -27.95 12.44 -2.06
N ASN A 355 -27.72 13.64 -2.58
CA ASN A 355 -27.46 13.83 -3.99
C ASN A 355 -26.06 13.31 -4.37
N ARG A 356 -26.00 12.35 -5.31
CA ARG A 356 -24.75 11.71 -5.75
C ARG A 356 -23.56 12.65 -6.01
N TYR A 357 -23.78 13.85 -6.53
CA TYR A 357 -22.69 14.80 -6.81
C TYR A 357 -22.19 15.44 -5.52
N VAL A 358 -23.11 15.85 -4.65
CA VAL A 358 -22.80 16.44 -3.33
C VAL A 358 -22.15 15.39 -2.43
N SER A 359 -22.71 14.19 -2.34
CA SER A 359 -22.14 13.08 -1.56
C SER A 359 -20.74 12.70 -2.05
N SER A 360 -20.51 12.65 -3.37
CA SER A 360 -19.17 12.44 -3.95
C SER A 360 -18.19 13.54 -3.58
N LEU A 361 -18.65 14.80 -3.62
CA LEU A 361 -17.81 15.94 -3.28
C LEU A 361 -17.42 15.91 -1.79
N ILE A 362 -18.37 15.63 -0.89
CA ILE A 362 -18.10 15.47 0.54
C ILE A 362 -17.11 14.32 0.77
N ALA A 363 -17.28 13.19 0.09
CA ALA A 363 -16.33 12.07 0.16
C ALA A 363 -14.92 12.50 -0.27
N CYS A 364 -14.79 13.22 -1.39
CA CYS A 364 -13.50 13.70 -1.89
C CYS A 364 -12.87 14.76 -0.97
N ILE A 365 -13.67 15.64 -0.36
CA ILE A 365 -13.20 16.61 0.63
C ILE A 365 -12.66 15.87 1.87
N ALA A 366 -13.36 14.85 2.36
CA ALA A 366 -12.89 14.05 3.49
C ALA A 366 -11.57 13.31 3.17
N ILE A 367 -11.46 12.72 1.97
CA ILE A 367 -10.22 12.08 1.50
C ILE A 367 -9.10 13.14 1.40
N GLY A 368 -9.41 14.29 0.80
CA GLY A 368 -8.48 15.41 0.63
C GLY A 368 -7.98 15.96 1.95
N PHE A 369 -8.86 16.09 2.95
CA PHE A 369 -8.49 16.50 4.30
C PHE A 369 -7.37 15.61 4.86
N PHE A 370 -7.52 14.27 4.81
CA PHE A 370 -6.46 13.36 5.29
C PHE A 370 -5.24 13.28 4.36
N ALA A 371 -5.40 13.57 3.07
CA ALA A 371 -4.31 13.59 2.11
C ALA A 371 -3.41 14.84 2.25
N PHE A 372 -3.98 15.99 2.60
CA PHE A 372 -3.26 17.27 2.72
C PHE A 372 -2.92 17.67 4.16
N LEU A 373 -3.67 17.20 5.16
CA LEU A 373 -3.30 17.42 6.56
C LEU A 373 -1.95 16.76 6.82
N GLU A 374 -0.95 17.55 7.18
CA GLU A 374 0.36 17.04 7.59
C GLU A 374 0.43 16.96 9.10
N ILE A 375 0.85 15.82 9.60
CA ILE A 375 1.14 15.60 11.01
C ILE A 375 2.63 15.32 11.19
N GLU A 376 3.17 15.75 12.32
CA GLU A 376 4.54 15.46 12.67
C GLU A 376 4.63 14.03 13.23
N GLN A 377 5.47 13.21 12.61
CA GLN A 377 5.74 11.86 13.07
C GLN A 377 7.23 11.55 12.89
N ASP A 378 7.90 11.19 13.98
CA ASP A 378 9.33 10.86 14.00
C ASP A 378 10.19 12.02 13.44
N GLY A 379 9.86 13.26 13.81
CA GLY A 379 10.56 14.48 13.39
C GLY A 379 10.37 14.86 11.91
N LYS A 380 9.43 14.22 11.20
CA LYS A 380 9.10 14.53 9.79
C LYS A 380 7.61 14.83 9.63
N LYS A 381 7.30 15.86 8.84
CA LYS A 381 5.92 16.12 8.39
C LYS A 381 5.51 15.05 7.39
N LYS A 382 4.46 14.29 7.70
CA LYS A 382 3.88 13.26 6.83
C LYS A 382 2.37 13.49 6.72
N PRO A 383 1.76 13.23 5.55
CA PRO A 383 0.31 13.23 5.42
C PRO A 383 -0.38 12.35 6.47
N ALA A 384 -1.46 12.84 7.08
CA ALA A 384 -2.24 12.15 8.09
C ALA A 384 -2.75 10.79 7.59
N GLY A 385 -3.10 10.68 6.30
CA GLY A 385 -3.47 9.41 5.68
C GLY A 385 -2.38 8.33 5.78
N LEU A 386 -1.10 8.69 5.66
CA LEU A 386 0.01 7.74 5.84
C LEU A 386 0.20 7.32 7.30
N ALA A 387 -0.18 8.19 8.24
CA ALA A 387 -0.19 7.80 9.65
C ALA A 387 -1.37 6.86 9.94
N LEU A 388 -2.58 7.20 9.46
CA LEU A 388 -3.79 6.36 9.56
C LEU A 388 -3.61 4.99 8.91
N TRP A 389 -2.72 4.85 7.94
CA TRP A 389 -2.33 3.56 7.36
C TRP A 389 -1.88 2.54 8.42
N LYS A 390 -1.31 2.99 9.56
CA LYS A 390 -0.96 2.09 10.68
C LYS A 390 -2.17 1.39 11.29
N LEU A 391 -3.37 1.99 11.18
CA LEU A 391 -4.64 1.41 11.64
C LEU A 391 -5.32 0.57 10.55
N PHE A 392 -4.85 0.60 9.30
CA PHE A 392 -5.51 -0.07 8.18
C PHE A 392 -5.71 -1.56 8.44
N GLY A 393 -4.66 -2.27 8.84
CA GLY A 393 -4.70 -3.70 9.10
C GLY A 393 -5.72 -4.09 10.17
N THR A 394 -5.70 -3.38 11.31
CA THR A 394 -6.66 -3.60 12.39
C THR A 394 -8.10 -3.28 12.00
N THR A 395 -8.33 -2.20 11.27
CA THR A 395 -9.68 -1.80 10.81
C THR A 395 -10.22 -2.79 9.78
N ASN A 396 -9.36 -3.28 8.88
CA ASN A 396 -9.77 -4.29 7.90
C ASN A 396 -10.15 -5.61 8.55
N GLN A 397 -9.38 -6.07 9.54
CA GLN A 397 -9.72 -7.29 10.27
C GLN A 397 -10.93 -7.14 11.18
N LEU A 398 -11.14 -5.95 11.74
CA LEU A 398 -12.35 -5.63 12.46
C LEU A 398 -13.58 -5.79 11.56
N LEU A 399 -13.55 -5.20 10.35
CA LEU A 399 -14.61 -5.36 9.37
C LEU A 399 -14.84 -6.82 8.97
N ALA A 400 -13.77 -7.61 8.87
CA ALA A 400 -13.89 -9.05 8.61
C ALA A 400 -14.61 -9.78 9.74
N GLY A 401 -14.23 -9.50 10.99
CA GLY A 401 -14.87 -10.04 12.18
C GLY A 401 -16.36 -9.67 12.25
N LEU A 402 -16.70 -8.42 11.93
CA LEU A 402 -18.08 -7.95 11.87
C LEU A 402 -18.87 -8.60 10.73
N ALA A 403 -18.28 -8.79 9.55
CA ALA A 403 -18.91 -9.52 8.45
C ALA A 403 -19.22 -10.97 8.84
N LEU A 404 -18.25 -11.67 9.45
CA LEU A 404 -18.45 -13.03 9.97
C LEU A 404 -19.53 -13.09 11.07
N LEU A 405 -19.64 -12.05 11.88
CA LEU A 405 -20.69 -11.91 12.89
C LEU A 405 -22.07 -11.79 12.25
N VAL A 406 -22.23 -10.95 11.24
CA VAL A 406 -23.48 -10.83 10.47
C VAL A 406 -23.85 -12.17 9.82
N VAL A 407 -22.89 -12.84 9.17
CA VAL A 407 -23.09 -14.17 8.58
C VAL A 407 -23.51 -15.20 9.64
N THR A 408 -22.92 -15.15 10.84
CA THR A 408 -23.27 -16.08 11.92
C THR A 408 -24.70 -15.86 12.40
N ILE A 409 -25.11 -14.62 12.63
CA ILE A 409 -26.48 -14.28 13.02
C ILE A 409 -27.48 -14.70 11.93
N PHE A 410 -27.11 -14.51 10.65
CA PHE A 410 -27.91 -14.95 9.51
C PHE A 410 -28.09 -16.48 9.48
N LEU A 411 -27.01 -17.25 9.63
CA LEU A 411 -27.07 -18.72 9.71
C LEU A 411 -27.85 -19.21 10.92
N LEU A 412 -27.76 -18.52 12.06
CA LEU A 412 -28.54 -18.81 13.26
C LEU A 412 -30.04 -18.66 12.98
N LYS A 413 -30.45 -17.55 12.34
CA LYS A 413 -31.84 -17.29 11.95
C LYS A 413 -32.37 -18.34 10.98
N LEU A 414 -31.53 -18.83 10.07
CA LEU A 414 -31.86 -19.92 9.14
C LEU A 414 -31.79 -21.33 9.75
N LYS A 415 -31.45 -21.45 11.04
CA LYS A 415 -31.24 -22.74 11.73
C LYS A 415 -30.24 -23.64 11.00
N LYS A 416 -29.21 -23.04 10.38
CA LYS A 416 -28.12 -23.75 9.68
C LYS A 416 -26.89 -23.90 10.58
N LYS A 417 -25.88 -24.63 10.10
CA LYS A 417 -24.64 -24.89 10.84
C LYS A 417 -23.84 -23.59 11.05
N ILE A 418 -23.98 -22.97 12.22
CA ILE A 418 -23.30 -21.71 12.59
C ILE A 418 -21.79 -21.84 12.78
N LYS A 419 -21.29 -23.05 13.06
CA LYS A 419 -19.87 -23.26 13.44
C LYS A 419 -18.89 -22.78 12.37
N VAL A 420 -19.30 -22.83 11.09
CA VAL A 420 -18.46 -22.46 9.93
C VAL A 420 -18.08 -20.97 9.90
N SER A 421 -18.93 -20.10 10.44
CA SER A 421 -18.66 -18.66 10.54
C SER A 421 -18.30 -18.24 11.96
N PHE A 422 -18.91 -18.87 12.98
CA PHE A 422 -18.74 -18.50 14.38
C PHE A 422 -17.31 -18.74 14.91
N ILE A 423 -16.68 -19.86 14.55
CA ILE A 423 -15.32 -20.17 15.03
C ILE A 423 -14.30 -19.18 14.43
N PRO A 424 -14.27 -18.96 13.09
CA PRO A 424 -13.41 -17.91 12.51
C PRO A 424 -13.72 -16.52 13.05
N MET A 425 -15.00 -16.18 13.26
CA MET A 425 -15.43 -14.90 13.83
C MET A 425 -14.77 -14.65 15.19
N LEU A 426 -14.87 -15.62 16.11
CA LEU A 426 -14.26 -15.49 17.45
C LEU A 426 -12.76 -15.28 17.35
N PHE A 427 -12.08 -16.09 16.54
CA PHE A 427 -10.62 -15.98 16.36
C PHE A 427 -10.21 -14.60 15.83
N VAL A 428 -10.81 -14.15 14.71
CA VAL A 428 -10.48 -12.87 14.08
C VAL A 428 -10.76 -11.71 15.02
N LEU A 429 -11.91 -11.69 15.69
CA LEU A 429 -12.25 -10.63 16.65
C LEU A 429 -11.30 -10.59 17.84
N SER A 430 -10.97 -11.75 18.43
CA SER A 430 -10.05 -11.82 19.58
C SER A 430 -8.65 -11.31 19.24
N VAL A 431 -8.09 -11.78 18.12
CA VAL A 431 -6.75 -11.36 17.67
C VAL A 431 -6.74 -9.89 17.26
N THR A 432 -7.81 -9.42 16.62
CA THR A 432 -7.95 -8.00 16.22
C THR A 432 -8.05 -7.09 17.43
N LEU A 433 -8.90 -7.40 18.42
CA LEU A 433 -9.03 -6.62 19.65
C LEU A 433 -7.71 -6.58 20.41
N TRP A 434 -7.00 -7.71 20.49
CA TRP A 434 -5.67 -7.74 21.11
C TRP A 434 -4.69 -6.82 20.39
N ALA A 435 -4.61 -6.88 19.06
CA ALA A 435 -3.73 -6.02 18.27
C ALA A 435 -4.10 -4.53 18.38
N MET A 436 -5.40 -4.21 18.35
CA MET A 436 -5.91 -2.85 18.49
C MET A 436 -5.59 -2.25 19.85
N ILE A 437 -5.77 -3.00 20.94
CA ILE A 437 -5.43 -2.55 22.29
C ILE A 437 -3.93 -2.27 22.39
N LYS A 438 -3.09 -3.17 21.86
CA LYS A 438 -1.63 -2.96 21.85
C LYS A 438 -1.25 -1.71 21.06
N ASN A 439 -1.75 -1.56 19.83
CA ASN A 439 -1.53 -0.36 19.01
C ASN A 439 -2.01 0.92 19.73
N PHE A 440 -3.19 0.88 20.34
CA PHE A 440 -3.74 2.02 21.06
C PHE A 440 -2.87 2.45 22.24
N LEU A 441 -2.38 1.49 23.04
CA LEU A 441 -1.44 1.76 24.12
C LEU A 441 -0.13 2.34 23.57
N ASP A 442 0.42 1.76 22.50
CA ASP A 442 1.63 2.27 21.85
C ASP A 442 1.45 3.70 21.31
N PHE A 443 0.25 4.06 20.81
CA PHE A 443 -0.05 5.41 20.36
C PHE A 443 -0.23 6.42 21.51
N LEU A 444 -0.59 5.97 22.71
CA LEU A 444 -0.75 6.81 23.88
C LEU A 444 0.54 7.01 24.67
N THR A 445 1.28 5.91 24.92
CA THR A 445 2.40 5.86 25.87
C THR A 445 3.70 5.38 25.25
N GLY A 446 3.70 5.01 23.96
CA GLY A 446 4.89 4.51 23.29
C GLY A 446 5.96 5.58 23.01
N PRO A 447 7.09 5.21 22.40
CA PRO A 447 8.22 6.11 22.16
C PRO A 447 7.90 7.30 21.24
N SER A 448 6.91 7.15 20.35
CA SER A 448 6.41 8.20 19.46
C SER A 448 4.89 8.34 19.62
N PRO A 449 4.39 8.96 20.72
CA PRO A 449 2.96 9.11 20.95
C PRO A 449 2.28 9.89 19.82
N ASN A 450 1.07 9.47 19.45
CA ASN A 450 0.30 10.13 18.40
C ASN A 450 -1.18 10.19 18.79
N LEU A 451 -1.62 11.37 19.24
CA LEU A 451 -2.97 11.58 19.74
C LEU A 451 -4.05 11.34 18.69
N LEU A 452 -3.78 11.64 17.41
CA LEU A 452 -4.72 11.37 16.31
C LEU A 452 -4.97 9.86 16.18
N LEU A 453 -3.90 9.07 16.12
CA LEU A 453 -3.99 7.61 16.02
C LEU A 453 -4.62 6.99 17.27
N ALA A 454 -4.27 7.48 18.46
CA ALA A 454 -4.89 7.04 19.70
C ALA A 454 -6.39 7.34 19.72
N THR A 455 -6.80 8.55 19.33
CA THR A 455 -8.22 8.95 19.28
C THR A 455 -9.00 8.08 18.31
N VAL A 456 -8.54 7.96 17.06
CA VAL A 456 -9.22 7.14 16.05
C VAL A 456 -9.24 5.66 16.46
N GLY A 457 -8.11 5.12 16.92
CA GLY A 457 -8.01 3.74 17.39
C GLY A 457 -8.92 3.45 18.59
N GLY A 458 -8.97 4.34 19.58
CA GLY A 458 -9.84 4.24 20.74
C GLY A 458 -11.32 4.29 20.37
N THR A 459 -11.72 5.18 19.45
CA THR A 459 -13.09 5.22 18.91
C THR A 459 -13.46 3.90 18.22
N LEU A 460 -12.56 3.34 17.41
CA LEU A 460 -12.81 2.05 16.74
C LEU A 460 -12.97 0.90 17.75
N ILE A 461 -12.15 0.86 18.82
CA ILE A 461 -12.31 -0.13 19.89
C ILE A 461 -13.67 0.01 20.56
N PHE A 462 -14.07 1.24 20.91
CA PHE A 462 -15.37 1.51 21.53
C PHE A 462 -16.54 1.04 20.65
N LEU A 463 -16.53 1.43 19.37
CA LEU A 463 -17.56 1.03 18.40
C LEU A 463 -17.61 -0.50 18.22
N THR A 464 -16.46 -1.16 18.25
CA THR A 464 -16.38 -2.62 18.17
C THR A 464 -17.07 -3.26 19.37
N LEU A 465 -16.73 -2.83 20.58
CA LEU A 465 -17.32 -3.36 21.81
C LEU A 465 -18.84 -3.14 21.83
N TRP A 466 -19.31 -1.97 21.38
CA TRP A 466 -20.73 -1.69 21.22
C TRP A 466 -21.41 -2.71 20.29
N LEU A 467 -20.85 -2.93 19.09
CA LEU A 467 -21.43 -3.85 18.11
C LEU A 467 -21.46 -5.30 18.61
N LEU A 468 -20.43 -5.73 19.37
CA LEU A 468 -20.42 -7.05 20.00
C LEU A 468 -21.54 -7.19 21.03
N LEU A 469 -21.82 -6.15 21.82
CA LEU A 469 -22.93 -6.15 22.76
C LEU A 469 -24.27 -6.28 22.02
N GLU A 470 -24.51 -5.49 20.98
CA GLU A 470 -25.73 -5.57 20.15
C GLU A 470 -25.91 -6.96 19.50
N ALA A 471 -24.81 -7.58 19.07
CA ALA A 471 -24.82 -8.93 18.52
C ALA A 471 -25.24 -9.97 19.56
N VAL A 472 -24.74 -9.88 20.79
CA VAL A 472 -25.12 -10.77 21.90
C VAL A 472 -26.60 -10.57 22.27
N LEU A 473 -27.07 -9.32 22.31
CA LEU A 473 -28.47 -9.00 22.56
C LEU A 473 -29.37 -9.60 21.47
N THR A 474 -28.98 -9.45 20.20
CA THR A 474 -29.70 -10.00 19.04
C THR A 474 -29.72 -11.53 19.06
N TRP A 475 -28.58 -12.15 19.36
CA TRP A 475 -28.47 -13.61 19.54
C TRP A 475 -29.48 -14.13 20.56
N ASN A 476 -29.55 -13.46 21.73
CA ASN A 476 -30.46 -13.83 22.81
C ASN A 476 -31.93 -13.66 22.41
N ARG A 477 -32.26 -12.66 21.58
CA ARG A 477 -33.62 -12.48 21.04
C ARG A 477 -33.98 -13.62 20.07
N ILE A 478 -33.09 -13.95 19.14
CA ILE A 478 -33.33 -15.00 18.13
C ILE A 478 -33.48 -16.37 18.79
N ARG A 479 -32.69 -16.68 19.84
CA ARG A 479 -32.76 -17.98 20.53
C ARG A 479 -34.03 -18.16 21.37
N LYS A 480 -34.69 -17.06 21.74
CA LYS A 480 -35.96 -17.10 22.50
C LYS A 480 -37.19 -17.34 21.60
N VAL A 481 -37.03 -17.21 20.28
CA VAL A 481 -38.04 -17.45 19.24
C VAL A 481 -37.77 -18.80 18.58
#